data_AF-A0A5N6TW97-F1
#
_entry.id   AF-A0A5N6TW97-F1
#
_cell.length_a   1.000
_cell.length_b   1.000
_cell.length_c   1.000
_cell.angle_alpha   90.00
_cell.angle_beta   90.00
_cell.angle_gamma   90.00
#
_symmetry.space_group_name_H-M   'P 1'
#
loop_
_entity.id
_entity.type
_entity.pdbx_description
1 polymer ?
#
loop_
_entity_poly.entity_id
_entity_poly.type
_entity_poly.pdbx_seq_one_letter_code
_entity_poly.pdbx_strand_id
1 'polypeptide(L)'
;MASSTLAAVHNGSELYQSFIDKSGNLSILKGNPVVDKNFSGPHNIEIDERRIRPDPGTQISAVSLSRYSRPNDVEVRVYYMKEGYLEEIIWYSGGAPEFGWKKGNLGDHFRPIPGSGIDARYVESRKTVYLHYKEKDGDAGYRCAYEKDGGVWELRWLTAAN
;
A
#
# COMPACT_ATOMS: atom_id res chain seq x y z
N MET A 1 -6.72 -5.33 -21.96
CA MET A 1 -6.49 -6.46 -21.04
C MET A 1 -6.47 -5.89 -19.63
N ALA A 2 -7.31 -6.40 -18.72
CA ALA A 2 -7.27 -6.00 -17.32
C ALA A 2 -6.00 -6.61 -16.70
N SER A 3 -4.99 -5.79 -16.42
CA SER A 3 -3.85 -6.21 -15.61
C SER A 3 -4.38 -6.50 -14.21
N SER A 4 -4.33 -7.75 -13.77
CA SER A 4 -4.66 -8.13 -12.40
C SER A 4 -3.47 -7.76 -11.51
N THR A 5 -3.54 -6.58 -10.92
CA THR A 5 -2.57 -6.14 -9.91
C THR A 5 -3.02 -6.61 -8.52
N LEU A 6 -2.08 -7.09 -7.71
CA LEU A 6 -2.33 -7.61 -6.36
C LEU A 6 -1.20 -7.15 -5.42
N ALA A 7 -1.56 -6.74 -4.22
CA ALA A 7 -0.66 -6.61 -3.07
C ALA A 7 -1.25 -7.35 -1.87
N ALA A 8 -0.40 -7.89 -1.00
CA ALA A 8 -0.86 -8.57 0.20
C ALA A 8 0.04 -8.27 1.39
N VAL A 9 -0.56 -8.10 2.57
CA VAL A 9 0.15 -7.94 3.84
C VAL A 9 -0.54 -8.71 4.94
N HIS A 10 0.25 -9.23 5.88
CA HIS A 10 -0.25 -9.91 7.06
C HIS A 10 0.13 -9.09 8.29
N ASN A 11 -0.86 -8.70 9.08
CA ASN A 11 -0.69 -7.77 10.18
C ASN A 11 -0.36 -8.46 11.53
N GLY A 12 -0.30 -9.80 11.53
CA GLY A 12 -0.10 -10.64 12.73
C GLY A 12 -1.31 -11.50 13.06
N SER A 13 -2.51 -11.06 12.71
CA SER A 13 -3.77 -11.81 12.90
C SER A 13 -4.58 -11.95 11.60
N GLU A 14 -4.53 -10.94 10.75
CA GLU A 14 -5.38 -10.80 9.57
C GLU A 14 -4.51 -10.61 8.32
N LEU A 15 -4.92 -11.26 7.24
CA LEU A 15 -4.41 -11.08 5.88
C LEU A 15 -5.26 -10.02 5.18
N TYR A 16 -4.59 -9.10 4.51
CA TYR A 16 -5.18 -8.09 3.65
C TYR A 16 -4.66 -8.30 2.25
N GLN A 17 -5.56 -8.45 1.28
CA GLN A 17 -5.22 -8.56 -0.13
C GLN A 17 -5.91 -7.44 -0.89
N SER A 18 -5.12 -6.57 -1.51
CA SER A 18 -5.60 -5.41 -2.26
C SER A 18 -5.39 -5.66 -3.74
N PHE A 19 -6.41 -5.42 -4.56
CA PHE A 19 -6.38 -5.69 -6.00
C PHE A 19 -7.30 -4.74 -6.75
N ILE A 20 -7.12 -4.67 -8.08
CA ILE A 20 -8.06 -3.98 -8.97
C ILE A 20 -9.09 -4.98 -9.48
N ASP A 21 -10.37 -4.73 -9.20
CA ASP A 21 -11.47 -5.55 -9.67
C ASP A 21 -11.71 -5.41 -11.19
N LYS A 22 -12.61 -6.22 -11.73
CA LYS A 22 -12.98 -6.19 -13.16
C LYS A 22 -13.59 -4.86 -13.63
N SER A 23 -14.08 -4.04 -12.70
CA SER A 23 -14.68 -2.72 -12.96
C SER A 23 -13.63 -1.59 -12.90
N GLY A 24 -12.41 -1.91 -12.47
CA GLY A 24 -11.31 -0.97 -12.28
C GLY A 24 -11.28 -0.32 -10.89
N ASN A 25 -12.03 -0.85 -9.92
CA ASN A 25 -12.00 -0.33 -8.56
C ASN A 25 -10.92 -1.03 -7.73
N LEU A 26 -10.35 -0.30 -6.78
CA LEU A 26 -9.53 -0.86 -5.72
C LEU A 26 -10.43 -1.62 -4.74
N SER A 27 -10.22 -2.92 -4.62
CA SER A 27 -10.95 -3.79 -3.70
C SER A 27 -9.99 -4.40 -2.70
N ILE A 28 -10.48 -4.66 -1.48
CA ILE A 28 -9.68 -5.22 -0.41
C ILE A 28 -10.41 -6.41 0.20
N LEU A 29 -9.75 -7.56 0.17
CA LEU A 29 -10.15 -8.75 0.89
C LEU A 29 -9.42 -8.75 2.23
N LYS A 30 -10.17 -8.94 3.30
CA LYS A 30 -9.66 -9.07 4.65
C LYS A 30 -10.11 -10.42 5.20
N GLY A 31 -9.22 -11.15 5.85
CA GLY A 31 -9.60 -12.41 6.48
C GLY A 31 -8.54 -12.94 7.43
N ASN A 32 -8.92 -13.89 8.27
CA ASN A 32 -8.00 -14.58 9.16
C ASN A 32 -7.46 -15.82 8.43
N PRO A 33 -6.19 -15.84 7.99
CA PRO A 33 -5.67 -17.00 7.28
C PRO A 33 -5.57 -18.18 8.24
N VAL A 34 -6.13 -19.33 7.85
CA VAL A 34 -5.84 -20.62 8.50
C VAL A 34 -4.86 -21.34 7.60
N VAL A 35 -3.58 -21.35 7.98
CA VAL A 35 -2.54 -22.08 7.24
C VAL A 35 -2.42 -23.47 7.87
N ASP A 36 -3.21 -24.42 7.36
CA ASP A 36 -3.05 -25.83 7.70
C ASP A 36 -2.06 -26.54 6.77
N LYS A 37 -1.73 -27.80 7.09
CA LYS A 37 -0.76 -28.60 6.33
C LYS A 37 -1.23 -28.94 4.91
N ASN A 38 -2.49 -28.65 4.56
CA ASN A 38 -3.14 -29.06 3.33
C ASN A 38 -3.68 -27.85 2.54
N PHE A 39 -3.08 -26.65 2.66
CA PHE A 39 -3.48 -25.43 1.93
C PHE A 39 -4.99 -25.37 1.62
N SER A 40 -5.82 -25.50 2.65
CA SER A 40 -7.23 -25.13 2.55
C SER A 40 -7.25 -23.60 2.42
N GLY A 41 -7.77 -23.06 1.32
CA GLY A 41 -7.76 -21.61 1.04
C GLY A 41 -8.33 -20.75 2.18
N PRO A 42 -8.22 -19.41 2.10
CA PRO A 42 -8.59 -18.54 3.21
C PRO A 42 -10.03 -18.78 3.66
N HIS A 43 -10.19 -19.21 4.91
CA HIS A 43 -11.46 -19.34 5.59
C HIS A 43 -11.84 -17.98 6.20
N ASN A 44 -13.12 -17.58 6.12
CA ASN A 44 -13.64 -16.29 6.62
C ASN A 44 -13.10 -15.05 5.88
N ILE A 45 -13.46 -14.93 4.61
CA ILE A 45 -13.15 -13.76 3.77
C ILE A 45 -14.26 -12.72 3.94
N GLU A 46 -13.90 -11.54 4.43
CA GLU A 46 -14.71 -10.32 4.34
C GLU A 46 -14.23 -9.49 3.15
N ILE A 47 -15.16 -9.07 2.29
CA ILE A 47 -14.85 -8.17 1.16
C ILE A 47 -15.26 -6.76 1.58
N ASP A 48 -14.29 -5.84 1.66
CA ASP A 48 -14.55 -4.41 1.76
C ASP A 48 -14.38 -3.78 0.37
N GLU A 49 -15.49 -3.64 -0.35
CA GLU A 49 -15.50 -2.99 -1.66
C GLU A 49 -15.36 -1.48 -1.52
N ARG A 50 -14.22 -0.95 -1.94
CA ARG A 50 -13.97 0.49 -1.97
C ARG A 50 -14.25 1.04 -3.37
N ARG A 51 -15.07 2.08 -3.45
CA ARG A 51 -15.35 2.81 -4.72
C ARG A 51 -14.22 3.79 -5.07
N ILE A 52 -12.97 3.34 -4.93
CA ILE A 52 -11.80 4.10 -5.38
C ILE A 52 -11.45 3.54 -6.75
N ARG A 53 -11.28 4.42 -7.74
CA ARG A 53 -10.90 4.03 -9.10
C ARG A 53 -9.50 4.56 -9.41
N PRO A 54 -8.46 3.73 -9.24
CA PRO A 54 -7.09 4.10 -9.59
C PRO A 54 -6.91 4.29 -11.11
N ASP A 55 -5.75 4.82 -11.48
CA ASP A 55 -5.38 4.97 -12.88
C ASP A 55 -5.26 3.60 -13.57
N PRO A 56 -5.71 3.48 -14.84
CA PRO A 56 -5.58 2.23 -15.58
C PRO A 56 -4.13 1.74 -15.65
N GLY A 57 -3.92 0.47 -15.26
CA GLY A 57 -2.60 -0.15 -15.28
C GLY A 57 -1.72 0.20 -14.08
N THR A 58 -2.25 0.88 -13.05
CA THR A 58 -1.52 1.10 -11.80
C THR A 58 -1.04 -0.23 -11.22
N GLN A 59 0.19 -0.22 -10.70
CA GLN A 59 0.62 -1.22 -9.73
C GLN A 59 0.05 -0.86 -8.35
N ILE A 60 -0.01 -1.84 -7.45
CA ILE A 60 -0.44 -1.67 -6.08
C ILE A 60 0.68 -2.24 -5.23
N SER A 61 1.01 -1.54 -4.15
CA SER A 61 1.88 -2.05 -3.10
C SER A 61 1.23 -1.85 -1.75
N ALA A 62 1.61 -2.65 -0.76
CA ALA A 62 1.07 -2.53 0.58
C ALA A 62 2.13 -2.83 1.63
N VAL A 63 2.00 -2.21 2.80
CA VAL A 63 2.79 -2.50 4.00
C VAL A 63 1.89 -2.62 5.22
N SER A 64 2.31 -3.42 6.18
CA SER A 64 1.75 -3.45 7.53
C SER A 64 2.82 -3.05 8.54
N LEU A 65 2.46 -2.23 9.52
CA LEU A 65 3.37 -1.72 10.54
C LEU A 65 2.64 -1.46 11.86
N SER A 66 3.37 -1.43 12.98
CA SER A 66 2.84 -0.87 14.22
C SER A 66 2.62 0.63 14.06
N ARG A 67 1.47 1.13 14.50
CA ARG A 67 1.16 2.56 14.42
C ARG A 67 2.13 3.35 15.28
N TYR A 68 2.71 4.41 14.72
CA TYR A 68 3.73 5.21 15.42
C TYR A 68 3.28 5.76 16.77
N SER A 69 2.06 6.28 16.85
CA SER A 69 1.49 6.88 18.07
C SER A 69 0.87 5.87 19.03
N ARG A 70 0.61 4.63 18.59
CA ARG A 70 0.00 3.56 19.38
C ARG A 70 0.61 2.21 18.97
N PRO A 71 1.77 1.82 19.53
CA PRO A 71 2.54 0.67 19.07
C PRO A 71 1.79 -0.68 19.12
N ASN A 72 0.75 -0.78 19.95
CA ASN A 72 -0.11 -1.96 20.05
C ASN A 72 -1.22 -2.01 18.98
N ASP A 73 -1.46 -0.90 18.28
CA ASP A 73 -2.36 -0.84 17.14
C ASP A 73 -1.54 -1.13 15.87
N VAL A 74 -2.12 -1.90 14.95
CA VAL A 74 -1.52 -2.19 13.65
C VAL A 74 -2.17 -1.31 12.58
N GLU A 75 -1.33 -0.88 11.66
CA GLU A 75 -1.66 -0.05 10.53
C GLU A 75 -1.35 -0.79 9.24
N VAL A 76 -2.30 -0.81 8.31
CA VAL A 76 -2.10 -1.31 6.94
C VAL A 76 -2.19 -0.14 5.99
N ARG A 77 -1.22 0.00 5.11
CA ARG A 77 -1.20 1.03 4.07
C ARG A 77 -1.17 0.41 2.70
N VAL A 78 -1.96 0.96 1.79
CA VAL A 78 -2.05 0.51 0.40
C VAL A 78 -1.78 1.71 -0.51
N TYR A 79 -0.87 1.51 -1.44
CA TYR A 79 -0.35 2.53 -2.35
C TYR A 79 -0.76 2.22 -3.78
N TYR A 80 -1.22 3.24 -4.49
CA TYR A 80 -1.68 3.14 -5.87
C TYR A 80 -1.50 4.49 -6.58
N MET A 81 -1.70 4.53 -7.90
CA MET A 81 -1.77 5.78 -8.66
C MET A 81 -3.21 6.20 -8.92
N LYS A 82 -3.50 7.49 -8.78
CA LYS A 82 -4.77 8.08 -9.21
C LYS A 82 -4.52 9.50 -9.68
N GLU A 83 -5.07 9.86 -10.84
CA GLU A 83 -4.90 11.17 -11.46
C GLU A 83 -3.41 11.53 -11.70
N GLY A 84 -2.57 10.51 -11.88
CA GLY A 84 -1.14 10.60 -12.10
C GLY A 84 -0.28 10.67 -10.84
N TYR A 85 -0.88 10.77 -9.65
CA TYR A 85 -0.14 10.90 -8.38
C TYR A 85 -0.15 9.60 -7.58
N LEU A 86 0.90 9.38 -6.78
CA LEU A 86 0.85 8.35 -5.74
C LEU A 86 -0.15 8.75 -4.68
N GLU A 87 -1.07 7.85 -4.39
CA GLU A 87 -2.08 8.00 -3.36
C GLU A 87 -1.97 6.84 -2.38
N GLU A 88 -2.49 7.06 -1.17
CA GLU A 88 -2.52 6.02 -0.15
C GLU A 88 -3.87 5.96 0.56
N ILE A 89 -4.22 4.75 0.97
CA ILE A 89 -5.27 4.50 1.96
C ILE A 89 -4.69 3.72 3.13
N ILE A 90 -5.21 4.03 4.31
CA ILE A 90 -4.69 3.55 5.59
C ILE A 90 -5.83 2.90 6.36
N TRP A 91 -5.61 1.69 6.85
CA TRP A 91 -6.49 1.01 7.79
C TRP A 91 -5.86 0.96 9.18
N TYR A 92 -6.66 1.25 10.20
CA TYR A 92 -6.25 1.17 11.60
C TYR A 92 -7.02 0.06 12.33
N SER A 93 -6.30 -0.79 13.08
CA SER A 93 -6.88 -1.86 13.91
C SER A 93 -7.43 -1.39 15.26
N GLY A 94 -7.15 -0.15 15.66
CA GLY A 94 -7.50 0.39 16.97
C GLY A 94 -9.00 0.69 17.15
N GLY A 95 -9.39 1.06 18.38
CA GLY A 95 -10.77 1.44 18.70
C GLY A 95 -11.26 2.68 17.95
N ALA A 96 -12.59 2.84 17.89
CA ALA A 96 -13.23 4.05 17.38
C ALA A 96 -12.65 5.32 18.05
N PRO A 97 -12.55 6.46 17.33
CA PRO A 97 -13.14 6.79 16.03
C PRO A 97 -12.21 6.56 14.82
N GLU A 98 -11.05 5.94 15.05
CA GLU A 98 -10.02 5.80 14.01
C GLU A 98 -10.08 4.48 13.25
N PHE A 99 -10.87 3.53 13.75
CA PHE A 99 -11.12 2.24 13.12
C PHE A 99 -11.59 2.35 11.66
N GLY A 100 -11.01 1.51 10.81
CA GLY A 100 -11.38 1.38 9.40
C GLY A 100 -10.46 2.13 8.43
N TRP A 101 -10.80 2.07 7.15
CA TRP A 101 -10.02 2.67 6.08
C TRP A 101 -10.26 4.18 5.95
N LYS A 102 -9.17 4.92 5.77
CA LYS A 102 -9.13 6.36 5.55
C LYS A 102 -8.17 6.69 4.42
N LYS A 103 -8.36 7.85 3.79
CA LYS A 103 -7.34 8.41 2.89
C LYS A 103 -6.13 8.82 3.74
N GLY A 104 -4.92 8.48 3.30
CA GLY A 104 -3.70 8.99 3.93
C GLY A 104 -3.29 10.36 3.38
N ASN A 105 -2.05 10.73 3.62
CA ASN A 105 -1.52 12.07 3.38
C ASN A 105 -0.41 12.12 2.31
N LEU A 106 -0.14 11.01 1.61
CA LEU A 106 0.77 10.97 0.48
C LEU A 106 0.44 12.01 -0.61
N GLY A 107 -0.84 12.11 -0.99
CA GLY A 107 -1.42 13.20 -1.79
C GLY A 107 -0.75 13.49 -3.14
N ASP A 108 -1.02 14.68 -3.69
CA ASP A 108 -0.61 15.10 -5.04
C ASP A 108 0.88 15.51 -5.15
N HIS A 109 1.75 14.90 -4.33
CA HIS A 109 3.15 15.29 -4.17
C HIS A 109 4.12 14.50 -5.06
N PHE A 110 3.78 13.26 -5.42
CA PHE A 110 4.67 12.34 -6.11
C PHE A 110 4.00 11.82 -7.37
N ARG A 111 4.67 11.92 -8.51
CA ARG A 111 4.05 11.68 -9.83
C ARG A 111 4.80 10.61 -10.63
N PRO A 112 4.54 9.32 -10.41
CA PRO A 112 5.15 8.26 -11.21
C PRO A 112 4.70 8.32 -12.68
N ILE A 113 5.50 7.74 -13.56
CA ILE A 113 5.05 7.51 -14.94
C ILE A 113 3.93 6.46 -14.97
N PRO A 114 2.99 6.56 -15.92
CA PRO A 114 2.01 5.49 -16.16
C PRO A 114 2.71 4.14 -16.36
N GLY A 115 2.23 3.11 -15.66
CA GLY A 115 2.82 1.77 -15.68
C GLY A 115 4.09 1.61 -14.85
N SER A 116 4.52 2.63 -14.09
CA SER A 116 5.59 2.47 -13.10
C SER A 116 5.23 1.36 -12.10
N GLY A 117 6.22 0.51 -11.79
CA GLY A 117 6.17 -0.29 -10.57
C GLY A 117 6.05 0.61 -9.34
N ILE A 118 5.39 0.10 -8.31
CA ILE A 118 5.38 0.70 -6.96
C ILE A 118 5.87 -0.40 -6.03
N ASP A 119 6.94 -0.11 -5.29
CA ASP A 119 7.41 -0.96 -4.20
C ASP A 119 7.28 -0.18 -2.90
N ALA A 120 6.82 -0.85 -1.85
CA ALA A 120 6.63 -0.22 -0.54
C ALA A 120 7.26 -1.10 0.51
N ARG A 121 8.04 -0.50 1.41
CA ARG A 121 8.65 -1.20 2.53
C ARG A 121 8.59 -0.36 3.79
N TYR A 122 8.41 -1.02 4.91
CA TYR A 122 8.54 -0.40 6.21
C TYR A 122 9.84 -0.87 6.90
N VAL A 123 10.60 0.07 7.46
CA VAL A 123 11.85 -0.20 8.16
C VAL A 123 11.67 0.16 9.63
N GLU A 124 11.40 -0.86 10.46
CA GLU A 124 11.11 -0.73 11.88
C GLU A 124 12.18 0.04 12.65
N SER A 125 13.47 -0.27 12.42
CA SER A 125 14.59 0.39 13.12
C SER A 125 14.69 1.90 12.85
N ARG A 126 14.02 2.39 11.80
CA ARG A 126 13.97 3.80 11.41
C ARG A 126 12.58 4.40 11.60
N LYS A 127 11.57 3.57 11.91
CA LYS A 127 10.15 3.97 11.89
C LYS A 127 9.83 4.76 10.62
N THR A 128 10.17 4.17 9.47
CA THR A 128 10.08 4.85 8.17
C THR A 128 9.48 3.94 7.13
N VAL A 129 8.48 4.43 6.40
CA VAL A 129 7.99 3.80 5.17
C VAL A 129 8.73 4.40 3.98
N TYR A 130 9.16 3.55 3.05
CA TYR A 130 9.77 3.94 1.79
C TYR A 130 8.90 3.45 0.63
N LEU A 131 8.67 4.32 -0.34
CA LEU A 131 8.03 4.02 -1.61
C LEU A 131 9.02 4.21 -2.73
N HIS A 132 9.23 3.18 -3.55
CA HIS A 132 10.05 3.25 -4.74
C HIS A 132 9.19 3.22 -5.99
N TYR A 133 9.50 4.14 -6.91
CA TYR A 133 8.75 4.30 -8.16
C TYR A 133 9.63 4.96 -9.23
N LYS A 134 9.15 4.99 -10.47
CA LYS A 134 9.82 5.61 -11.61
C LYS A 134 9.07 6.88 -12.02
N GLU A 135 9.78 8.00 -12.15
CA GLU A 135 9.19 9.30 -12.53
C GLU A 135 9.39 9.66 -14.01
N LYS A 136 10.35 9.04 -14.70
CA LYS A 136 10.66 9.34 -16.11
C LYS A 136 11.19 8.10 -16.81
N ASP A 137 10.90 7.99 -18.10
CA ASP A 137 11.53 7.00 -18.97
C ASP A 137 13.01 7.31 -19.20
N GLY A 138 13.82 6.27 -19.42
CA GLY A 138 15.25 6.39 -19.72
C GLY A 138 16.19 6.62 -18.53
N ASP A 139 15.68 7.03 -17.35
CA ASP A 139 16.49 7.10 -16.13
C ASP A 139 16.75 5.69 -15.57
N ALA A 140 18.01 5.38 -15.27
CA ALA A 140 18.41 4.14 -14.59
C ALA A 140 18.08 4.15 -13.08
N GLY A 141 17.62 5.29 -12.55
CA GLY A 141 17.33 5.49 -11.13
C GLY A 141 15.85 5.33 -10.78
N TYR A 142 15.62 5.01 -9.51
CA TYR A 142 14.29 5.03 -8.90
C TYR A 142 14.15 6.23 -7.98
N ARG A 143 12.95 6.79 -7.89
CA ARG A 143 12.60 7.76 -6.85
C ARG A 143 12.18 7.05 -5.59
N CYS A 144 12.45 7.70 -4.49
CA CYS A 144 12.12 7.21 -3.17
C CYS A 144 11.37 8.31 -2.43
N ALA A 145 10.07 8.14 -2.24
CA ALA A 145 9.34 8.93 -1.26
C ALA A 145 9.45 8.20 0.08
N TYR A 146 9.64 8.91 1.18
CA TYR A 146 9.62 8.29 2.49
C TYR A 146 8.90 9.13 3.52
N GLU A 147 8.26 8.46 4.45
CA GLU A 147 7.58 9.07 5.59
C GLU A 147 8.33 8.71 6.87
N LYS A 148 8.79 9.72 7.60
CA LYS A 148 9.30 9.57 8.97
C LYS A 148 8.16 9.64 9.99
N ASP A 149 8.43 9.19 11.21
CA ASP A 149 7.55 9.37 12.36
C ASP A 149 7.03 10.83 12.44
N GLY A 150 5.71 10.99 12.33
CA GLY A 150 5.04 12.30 12.21
C GLY A 150 4.24 12.52 10.91
N GLY A 151 4.30 11.61 9.94
CA GLY A 151 3.38 11.62 8.80
C GLY A 151 3.80 12.50 7.62
N VAL A 152 4.98 13.12 7.64
CA VAL A 152 5.40 13.99 6.54
C VAL A 152 6.18 13.17 5.50
N TRP A 153 5.72 13.24 4.25
CA TRP A 153 6.39 12.60 3.12
C TRP A 153 7.47 13.50 2.53
N GLU A 154 8.67 12.94 2.35
CA GLU A 154 9.84 13.61 1.79
C GLU A 154 10.33 12.88 0.53
N LEU A 155 10.83 13.63 -0.46
CA LEU A 155 11.43 13.06 -1.68
C LEU A 155 12.93 12.82 -1.50
N ARG A 156 13.40 11.66 -1.99
CA ARG A 156 14.81 11.35 -2.17
C ARG A 156 15.08 10.64 -3.49
N TRP A 157 16.24 10.93 -4.05
CA TRP A 157 16.75 10.24 -5.22
C TRP A 157 17.59 9.03 -4.81
N LEU A 158 17.30 7.87 -5.38
CA LEU A 158 18.16 6.70 -5.31
C LEU A 158 18.84 6.52 -6.66
N THR A 159 20.11 6.90 -6.74
CA THR A 159 20.98 6.40 -7.79
C THR A 159 21.40 4.99 -7.39
N ALA A 160 21.23 4.02 -8.30
CA ALA A 160 21.95 2.75 -8.16
C ALA A 160 23.44 3.09 -8.03
N ALA A 161 24.09 2.60 -6.97
CA ALA A 161 25.53 2.70 -6.89
C ALA A 161 26.10 1.83 -8.02
N ASN A 162 26.92 2.45 -8.88
CA ASN A 162 27.70 1.73 -9.90
C ASN A 162 28.68 0.75 -9.26
#